data_AF-F8PYR8-F1
#
_entry.id   AF-F8PYR8-F1
#
_cell.length_a   1.000
_cell.length_b   1.000
_cell.length_c   1.000
_cell.angle_alpha   90.00
_cell.angle_beta   90.00
_cell.angle_gamma   90.00
#
_symmetry.space_group_name_H-M   'P 1'
#
loop_
_entity.id
_entity.type
_entity.pdbx_description
1 polymer ?
#
loop_
_entity_poly.entity_id
_entity_poly.type
_entity_poly.pdbx_seq_one_letter_code
_entity_poly.pdbx_strand_id
1 'polypeptide(L)'
;MSSQPDINSLLHNMCAQIQALTNQLAEIQAAPAAESTVEQKFNKKVEIVADPGAFKGDRARFAEWWIKLQIWIKANWDAFTDDFEIATAVLSRLKGPVAGQYAQVRMQECYTAGVWPTWDDLKVEIEKYFKPQAERDGAHQQIRTFKQGNMRTDDFVTQFLALSIQGGLGNEHAVELLKHNVSPVIA
;
A
#
# COMPACT_ATOMS: atom_id res chain seq x y z
N MET A 1 -27.32 -39.86 51.07
CA MET A 1 -25.92 -40.34 50.97
C MET A 1 -25.35 -39.77 49.69
N SER A 2 -24.43 -38.81 49.79
CA SER A 2 -23.89 -38.10 48.62
C SER A 2 -22.77 -38.93 48.00
N SER A 3 -22.97 -39.43 46.79
CA SER A 3 -21.94 -40.16 46.04
C SER A 3 -20.84 -39.19 45.63
N GLN A 4 -19.67 -39.31 46.25
CA GLN A 4 -18.48 -38.57 45.82
C GLN A 4 -18.10 -39.00 44.39
N PRO A 5 -17.76 -38.06 43.50
CA PRO A 5 -17.23 -38.42 42.19
C PRO A 5 -15.90 -39.15 42.37
N ASP A 6 -15.76 -40.30 41.71
CA ASP A 6 -14.54 -41.09 41.70
C ASP A 6 -13.43 -40.31 41.00
N ILE A 7 -12.61 -39.62 41.81
CA ILE A 7 -11.50 -38.76 41.37
C ILE A 7 -10.52 -39.56 40.51
N ASN A 8 -10.36 -40.86 40.76
CA ASN A 8 -9.46 -41.70 39.98
C ASN A 8 -10.00 -41.93 38.57
N SER A 9 -11.31 -42.12 38.43
CA SER A 9 -11.96 -42.23 37.12
C SER A 9 -11.85 -40.94 36.31
N LEU A 10 -11.98 -39.78 36.96
CA LEU A 10 -11.79 -38.48 36.31
C LEU A 10 -10.34 -38.29 35.83
N LEU A 11 -9.37 -38.64 36.68
CA LEU A 11 -7.95 -38.50 36.38
C LEU A 11 -7.54 -39.43 35.22
N HIS A 12 -8.04 -40.66 35.21
CA HIS A 12 -7.84 -41.58 34.09
C HIS A 12 -8.46 -41.08 32.78
N ASN A 13 -9.66 -40.49 32.83
CA ASN A 13 -10.30 -39.93 31.64
C ASN A 13 -9.49 -38.74 31.07
N MET A 14 -9.01 -37.86 31.95
CA MET A 14 -8.17 -36.73 31.54
C MET A 14 -6.85 -37.20 30.91
N CYS A 15 -6.19 -38.21 31.48
CA CYS A 15 -5.00 -38.81 30.88
C CYS A 15 -5.29 -39.40 29.49
N ALA A 16 -6.43 -40.07 29.32
CA ALA A 16 -6.84 -40.62 28.02
C ALA A 16 -7.09 -39.52 26.98
N GLN A 17 -7.70 -38.40 27.35
CA GLN A 17 -7.92 -37.25 26.45
C GLN A 17 -6.61 -36.57 26.05
N ILE A 18 -5.68 -36.36 26.99
CA ILE A 18 -4.36 -35.78 26.69
C ILE A 18 -3.61 -36.69 25.71
N GLN A 19 -3.67 -38.01 25.91
CA GLN A 19 -3.03 -38.97 25.00
C GLN A 19 -3.65 -38.91 23.60
N ALA A 20 -4.98 -38.82 23.50
CA ALA A 20 -5.67 -38.72 22.21
C ALA A 20 -5.29 -37.43 21.45
N LEU A 21 -5.25 -36.28 22.15
CA LEU A 21 -4.82 -35.01 21.57
C LEU A 21 -3.34 -35.03 21.14
N THR A 22 -2.48 -35.69 21.93
CA THR A 22 -1.07 -35.85 21.60
C THR A 22 -0.88 -36.70 20.34
N ASN A 23 -1.67 -37.77 20.18
CA ASN A 23 -1.63 -38.61 19.00
C ASN A 23 -2.14 -37.87 17.75
N GLN A 24 -3.19 -37.04 17.86
CA GLN A 24 -3.65 -36.19 16.76
C GLN A 24 -2.60 -35.15 16.35
N LEU A 25 -1.89 -34.55 17.30
CA LEU A 25 -0.76 -33.66 17.03
C LEU A 25 0.40 -34.38 16.32
N ALA A 26 0.70 -35.61 16.74
CA ALA A 26 1.72 -36.43 16.10
C ALA A 26 1.32 -36.83 14.67
N GLU A 27 0.04 -37.12 14.40
CA GLU A 27 -0.47 -37.38 13.04
C GLU A 27 -0.35 -36.14 12.13
N ILE A 28 -0.60 -34.94 12.66
CA ILE A 28 -0.41 -33.68 11.92
C ILE A 28 1.09 -33.42 11.64
N GLN A 29 1.99 -33.84 12.54
CA GLN A 29 3.45 -33.68 12.37
C GLN A 29 4.11 -34.83 11.57
N ALA A 30 3.48 -36.00 11.51
CA ALA A 30 3.99 -37.19 10.82
C ALA A 30 3.39 -37.39 9.42
N ALA A 31 2.39 -36.58 9.03
CA ALA A 31 2.08 -36.39 7.61
C ALA A 31 3.38 -36.02 6.90
N PRO A 32 3.71 -36.65 5.75
CA PRO A 32 4.93 -36.30 5.04
C PRO A 32 4.92 -34.79 4.84
N ALA A 33 6.07 -34.15 5.02
CA ALA A 33 6.36 -32.91 4.33
C ALA A 33 6.29 -33.22 2.82
N ALA A 34 5.07 -33.41 2.30
CA ALA A 34 4.76 -33.02 0.95
C ALA A 34 5.13 -31.56 0.96
N GLU A 35 6.30 -31.28 0.39
CA GLU A 35 6.80 -29.96 0.12
C GLU A 35 5.62 -29.13 -0.41
N SER A 36 4.98 -28.34 0.46
CA SER A 36 4.35 -27.12 0.02
C SER A 36 5.44 -26.07 -0.15
N THR A 37 6.53 -26.43 -0.85
CA THR A 37 7.17 -25.51 -1.77
C THR A 37 6.23 -25.31 -2.96
N VAL A 38 5.03 -24.81 -2.68
CA VAL A 38 4.54 -23.75 -3.53
C VAL A 38 5.32 -22.53 -3.05
N GLU A 39 6.61 -22.47 -3.42
CA GLU A 39 7.09 -21.20 -3.94
C GLU A 39 6.06 -20.89 -5.02
N GLN A 40 5.09 -20.05 -4.67
CA GLN A 40 4.21 -19.44 -5.65
C GLN A 40 5.16 -18.55 -6.44
N LYS A 41 5.85 -19.19 -7.38
CA LYS A 41 6.73 -18.54 -8.31
C LYS A 41 5.80 -17.58 -9.01
N PHE A 42 6.00 -16.29 -8.75
CA PHE A 42 5.45 -15.18 -9.51
C PHE A 42 5.99 -15.25 -10.95
N ASN A 43 5.70 -16.35 -11.64
CA ASN A 43 6.15 -16.68 -12.98
C ASN A 43 5.06 -16.23 -13.95
N LYS A 44 4.77 -14.94 -13.93
CA LYS A 44 4.27 -14.24 -15.11
C LYS A 44 5.07 -12.96 -15.25
N LYS A 45 6.37 -13.14 -15.50
CA LYS A 45 7.27 -12.06 -15.87
C LYS A 45 6.95 -11.61 -17.29
N VAL A 46 5.93 -10.76 -17.41
CA VAL A 46 6.00 -9.64 -18.36
C VAL A 46 6.01 -8.39 -17.50
N GLU A 47 7.22 -7.96 -17.12
CA GLU A 47 7.48 -6.72 -16.38
C GLU A 47 7.21 -5.52 -17.32
N ILE A 48 5.95 -5.27 -17.67
CA ILE A 48 5.58 -4.05 -18.41
C ILE A 48 5.71 -2.85 -17.47
N VAL A 49 5.46 -3.06 -16.17
CA VAL A 49 5.47 -2.00 -15.15
C VAL A 49 6.34 -2.44 -13.96
N ALA A 50 7.35 -1.63 -13.66
CA ALA A 50 8.26 -1.84 -12.53
C ALA A 50 7.54 -1.72 -11.18
N ASP A 51 8.07 -2.42 -10.18
CA ASP A 51 7.64 -2.27 -8.79
C ASP A 51 7.74 -0.79 -8.34
N PRO A 52 6.71 -0.23 -7.68
CA PRO A 52 6.72 1.18 -7.25
C PRO A 52 7.69 1.47 -6.10
N GLY A 53 8.25 0.43 -5.47
CA GLY A 53 9.14 0.55 -4.32
C GLY A 53 8.40 0.84 -3.02
N ALA A 54 9.18 1.02 -1.95
CA ALA A 54 8.66 1.28 -0.61
C ALA A 54 8.32 2.76 -0.39
N PHE A 55 7.16 3.03 0.21
CA PHE A 55 6.76 4.35 0.67
C PHE A 55 6.94 4.50 2.17
N LYS A 56 7.66 5.54 2.60
CA LYS A 56 8.01 5.75 4.01
C LYS A 56 7.07 6.69 4.77
N GLY A 57 6.06 7.25 4.10
CA GLY A 57 5.15 8.24 4.67
C GLY A 57 5.52 9.69 4.36
N ASP A 58 6.50 9.93 3.49
CA ASP A 58 6.84 11.29 3.04
C ASP A 58 5.76 11.84 2.11
N ARG A 59 4.97 12.77 2.63
CA ARG A 59 3.85 13.41 1.94
C ARG A 59 4.25 14.06 0.62
N ALA A 60 5.46 14.63 0.51
CA ALA A 60 5.92 15.27 -0.73
C ALA A 60 6.14 14.27 -1.87
N ARG A 61 6.40 13.00 -1.53
CA ARG A 61 6.62 11.91 -2.50
C ARG A 61 5.39 11.05 -2.72
N PHE A 62 4.28 11.36 -2.03
CA PHE A 62 3.07 10.56 -2.09
C PHE A 62 2.51 10.52 -3.52
N ALA A 63 2.34 11.66 -4.18
CA ALA A 63 1.78 11.70 -5.54
C ALA A 63 2.57 10.85 -6.54
N GLU A 64 3.90 10.96 -6.53
CA GLU A 64 4.79 10.20 -7.42
C GLU A 64 4.72 8.70 -7.14
N TRP A 65 4.75 8.31 -5.86
CA TRP A 65 4.68 6.90 -5.50
C TRP A 65 3.28 6.31 -5.72
N TRP A 66 2.23 7.08 -5.41
CA TRP A 66 0.84 6.66 -5.49
C TRP A 66 0.44 6.33 -6.92
N ILE A 67 0.79 7.19 -7.88
CA ILE A 67 0.49 6.90 -9.29
C ILE A 67 1.23 5.65 -9.78
N LYS A 68 2.49 5.46 -9.37
CA LYS A 68 3.27 4.24 -9.71
C LYS A 68 2.60 3.00 -9.13
N LEU A 69 2.14 3.04 -7.89
CA LEU A 69 1.43 1.94 -7.24
C LEU A 69 0.10 1.62 -7.95
N GLN A 70 -0.70 2.63 -8.28
CA GLN A 70 -1.98 2.44 -8.96
C GLN A 70 -1.80 1.80 -10.34
N ILE A 71 -0.80 2.25 -11.12
CA ILE A 71 -0.47 1.65 -12.41
C ILE A 71 0.01 0.21 -12.22
N TRP A 72 0.88 -0.03 -11.23
CA TRP A 72 1.39 -1.36 -10.93
C TRP A 72 0.26 -2.34 -10.55
N ILE A 73 -0.67 -1.96 -9.66
CA ILE A 73 -1.83 -2.79 -9.32
C ILE A 73 -2.68 -3.08 -10.56
N LYS A 74 -2.97 -2.06 -11.36
CA LYS A 74 -3.79 -2.22 -12.58
C LYS A 74 -3.12 -3.13 -13.62
N ALA A 75 -1.81 -3.02 -13.78
CA ALA A 75 -1.05 -3.86 -14.71
C ALA A 75 -0.94 -5.31 -14.23
N ASN A 76 -1.00 -5.55 -12.91
CA ASN A 76 -0.94 -6.87 -12.30
C ASN A 76 -2.31 -7.38 -11.85
N TRP A 77 -3.42 -6.74 -12.26
CA TRP A 77 -4.75 -7.02 -11.73
C TRP A 77 -5.13 -8.51 -11.82
N ASP A 78 -4.91 -9.11 -12.98
CA ASP A 78 -5.25 -10.52 -13.24
C ASP A 78 -4.34 -11.52 -12.49
N ALA A 79 -3.26 -11.05 -11.87
CA ALA A 79 -2.38 -11.88 -11.05
C ALA A 79 -2.85 -12.02 -9.60
N PHE A 80 -3.73 -11.13 -9.14
CA PHE A 80 -4.30 -11.20 -7.79
C PHE A 80 -5.57 -12.04 -7.79
N THR A 81 -5.69 -12.97 -6.86
CA THR A 81 -6.84 -13.87 -6.77
C THR A 81 -7.97 -13.33 -5.88
N ASP A 82 -7.64 -12.46 -4.93
CA ASP A 82 -8.60 -11.91 -3.97
C ASP A 82 -8.13 -10.57 -3.35
N ASP A 83 -9.00 -9.99 -2.52
CA ASP A 83 -8.72 -8.74 -1.79
C ASP A 83 -7.57 -8.88 -0.79
N PHE A 84 -7.31 -10.09 -0.26
CA PHE A 84 -6.17 -10.33 0.62
C PHE A 84 -4.85 -10.10 -0.11
N GLU A 85 -4.68 -10.67 -1.30
CA GLU A 85 -3.47 -10.53 -2.10
C GLU A 85 -3.24 -9.06 -2.52
N ILE A 86 -4.29 -8.36 -2.94
CA ILE A 86 -4.20 -6.93 -3.26
C ILE A 86 -3.80 -6.13 -2.03
N ALA A 87 -4.49 -6.34 -0.90
CA ALA A 87 -4.25 -5.59 0.32
C ALA A 87 -2.86 -5.83 0.90
N THR A 88 -2.39 -7.08 0.92
CA THR A 88 -1.02 -7.39 1.35
C THR A 88 0.03 -6.85 0.39
N ALA A 89 -0.21 -6.88 -0.93
CA ALA A 89 0.68 -6.26 -1.90
C ALA A 89 0.81 -4.74 -1.66
N VAL A 90 -0.29 -4.05 -1.39
CA VAL A 90 -0.27 -2.59 -1.11
C VAL A 90 0.38 -2.30 0.24
N LEU A 91 -0.11 -2.92 1.32
CA LEU A 91 0.34 -2.62 2.69
C LEU A 91 1.80 -3.04 2.91
N SER A 92 2.29 -4.09 2.26
CA SER A 92 3.70 -4.50 2.39
C SER A 92 4.69 -3.47 1.84
N ARG A 93 4.26 -2.59 0.93
CA ARG A 93 5.08 -1.50 0.36
C ARG A 93 5.07 -0.23 1.21
N LEU A 94 4.19 -0.14 2.20
CA LEU A 94 4.21 0.90 3.21
C LEU A 94 5.23 0.52 4.30
N LYS A 95 6.32 1.28 4.40
CA LYS A 95 7.48 0.99 5.26
C LYS A 95 7.88 2.19 6.10
N GLY A 96 8.93 2.04 6.90
CA GLY A 96 9.47 3.13 7.72
C GLY A 96 8.57 3.51 8.90
N PRO A 97 8.95 4.55 9.64
CA PRO A 97 8.35 4.84 10.95
C PRO A 97 6.90 5.33 10.87
N VAL A 98 6.50 5.96 9.76
CA VAL A 98 5.15 6.52 9.61
C VAL A 98 4.24 5.55 8.86
N ALA A 99 4.56 5.26 7.60
CA ALA A 99 3.72 4.39 6.76
C ALA A 99 3.78 2.92 7.20
N GLY A 100 4.94 2.45 7.67
CA GLY A 100 5.10 1.08 8.18
C GLY A 100 4.31 0.83 9.46
N GLN A 101 4.26 1.80 10.38
CA GLN A 101 3.44 1.70 11.59
C GLN A 101 1.95 1.57 11.26
N TYR A 102 1.46 2.41 10.35
CA TYR A 102 0.10 2.32 9.83
C TYR A 102 -0.17 0.93 9.21
N ALA A 103 0.72 0.46 8.34
CA ALA A 103 0.55 -0.83 7.67
C ALA A 103 0.54 -2.00 8.65
N GLN A 104 1.37 -1.97 9.68
CA GLN A 104 1.40 -2.99 10.72
C GLN A 104 0.07 -3.05 11.48
N VAL A 105 -0.44 -1.90 11.94
CA VAL A 105 -1.73 -1.84 12.64
C VAL A 105 -2.85 -2.33 11.72
N ARG A 106 -2.87 -1.85 10.48
CA ARG A 106 -3.93 -2.19 9.52
C ARG A 106 -3.93 -3.67 9.15
N MET A 107 -2.75 -4.27 8.92
CA MET A 107 -2.63 -5.72 8.69
C MET A 107 -3.14 -6.51 9.90
N GLN A 108 -2.77 -6.12 11.12
CA GLN A 108 -3.23 -6.80 12.34
C GLN A 108 -4.75 -6.73 12.51
N GLU A 109 -5.37 -5.59 12.18
CA GLU A 109 -6.83 -5.44 12.18
C GLU A 109 -7.49 -6.38 11.17
N CYS A 110 -6.99 -6.45 9.93
CA CYS A 110 -7.49 -7.40 8.92
C CYS A 110 -7.41 -8.84 9.42
N TYR A 111 -6.27 -9.24 9.98
CA TYR A 111 -6.08 -10.60 10.50
C TYR A 111 -7.03 -10.92 11.66
N THR A 112 -7.24 -9.96 12.56
CA THR A 112 -8.15 -10.14 13.70
C THR A 112 -9.61 -10.22 13.26
N ALA A 113 -9.99 -9.39 12.27
CA ALA A 113 -11.35 -9.34 11.75
C ALA A 113 -11.67 -10.49 10.77
N GLY A 114 -10.66 -11.10 10.15
CA GLY A 114 -10.84 -12.08 9.08
C GLY A 114 -11.41 -11.47 7.78
N VAL A 115 -11.33 -10.15 7.63
CA VAL A 115 -11.88 -9.41 6.48
C VAL A 115 -10.80 -8.48 5.94
N TRP A 116 -10.61 -8.53 4.62
CA TRP A 116 -9.64 -7.70 3.91
C TRP A 116 -10.36 -6.62 3.10
N PRO A 117 -9.84 -5.39 3.05
CA PRO A 117 -10.47 -4.31 2.30
C PRO A 117 -10.31 -4.52 0.81
N THR A 118 -11.30 -4.08 0.04
CA THR A 118 -11.19 -4.02 -1.43
C THR A 118 -10.13 -3.01 -1.85
N TRP A 119 -9.70 -3.08 -3.12
CA TRP A 119 -8.82 -2.07 -3.69
C TRP A 119 -9.39 -0.64 -3.58
N ASP A 120 -10.71 -0.48 -3.77
CA ASP A 120 -11.35 0.82 -3.71
C ASP A 120 -11.36 1.39 -2.30
N ASP A 121 -11.63 0.56 -1.29
CA ASP A 121 -11.58 0.96 0.12
C ASP A 121 -10.16 1.36 0.52
N LEU A 122 -9.16 0.59 0.09
CA LEU A 122 -7.74 0.91 0.36
C LEU A 122 -7.32 2.23 -0.25
N LYS A 123 -7.76 2.55 -1.47
CA LYS A 123 -7.45 3.86 -2.08
C LYS A 123 -7.97 5.01 -1.22
N VAL A 124 -9.23 4.93 -0.80
CA VAL A 124 -9.85 5.96 0.04
C VAL A 124 -9.11 6.10 1.36
N GLU A 125 -8.79 4.98 2.00
CA GLU A 125 -8.10 4.95 3.29
C GLU A 125 -6.68 5.54 3.19
N ILE A 126 -5.88 5.09 2.21
CA ILE A 126 -4.49 5.57 2.04
C ILE A 126 -4.47 7.05 1.67
N GLU A 127 -5.35 7.49 0.76
CA GLU A 127 -5.45 8.91 0.41
C GLU A 127 -5.82 9.76 1.62
N LYS A 128 -6.74 9.30 2.48
CA LYS A 128 -7.12 10.01 3.70
C LYS A 128 -5.92 10.27 4.64
N TYR A 129 -4.99 9.32 4.77
CA TYR A 129 -3.87 9.46 5.70
C TYR A 129 -2.65 10.18 5.11
N PHE A 130 -2.34 9.92 3.83
CA PHE A 130 -1.06 10.27 3.24
C PHE A 130 -1.14 11.33 2.14
N LYS A 131 -2.30 11.53 1.51
CA LYS A 131 -2.46 12.58 0.51
C LYS A 131 -2.35 13.94 1.20
N PRO A 132 -1.47 14.83 0.75
CA PRO A 132 -1.43 16.17 1.30
C PRO A 132 -2.71 16.92 0.92
N GLN A 133 -3.49 17.31 1.94
CA GLN A 133 -4.75 18.06 1.79
C GLN A 133 -4.57 19.32 0.92
N ALA A 134 -3.39 19.93 0.99
CA ALA A 134 -3.06 21.19 0.34
C ALA A 134 -2.30 21.03 -0.99
N GLU A 135 -2.27 19.87 -1.65
CA GLU A 135 -1.52 19.75 -2.93
C GLU A 135 -2.06 20.67 -4.02
N ARG A 136 -3.38 20.82 -4.13
CA ARG A 136 -4.00 21.73 -5.10
C ARG A 136 -3.70 23.20 -4.77
N ASP A 137 -3.91 23.59 -3.52
CA ASP A 137 -3.64 24.96 -3.07
C ASP A 137 -2.14 25.28 -3.10
N GLY A 138 -1.31 24.29 -2.80
CA GLY A 138 0.14 24.33 -2.88
C GLY A 138 0.63 24.47 -4.32
N ALA A 139 0.11 23.68 -5.26
CA ALA A 139 0.44 23.83 -6.68
C ALA A 139 0.01 25.20 -7.23
N HIS A 140 -1.17 25.69 -6.83
CA HIS A 140 -1.61 27.06 -7.16
C HIS A 140 -0.70 28.13 -6.56
N GLN A 141 -0.23 27.97 -5.33
CA GLN A 141 0.66 28.93 -4.71
C GLN A 141 2.07 28.86 -5.31
N GLN A 142 2.57 27.66 -5.59
CA GLN A 142 3.88 27.44 -6.22
C GLN A 142 3.91 28.02 -7.62
N ILE A 143 2.90 27.78 -8.46
CA ILE A 143 2.92 28.30 -9.82
C ILE A 143 2.84 29.84 -9.87
N ARG A 144 2.19 30.48 -8.89
CA ARG A 144 2.16 31.95 -8.78
C ARG A 144 3.53 32.55 -8.47
N THR A 145 4.38 31.82 -7.76
CA THR A 145 5.72 32.27 -7.34
C THR A 145 6.86 31.68 -8.18
N PHE A 146 6.58 30.67 -9.01
CA PHE A 146 7.55 30.00 -9.87
C PHE A 146 8.05 30.95 -10.96
N LYS A 147 9.33 31.28 -10.96
CA LYS A 147 9.97 32.16 -11.96
C LYS A 147 11.04 31.39 -12.72
N GLN A 148 11.18 31.67 -14.01
CA GLN A 148 12.22 31.06 -14.84
C GLN A 148 13.64 31.36 -14.30
N GLY A 149 13.92 32.61 -13.92
CA GLY A 149 15.24 33.03 -13.48
C GLY A 149 16.32 32.66 -14.50
N ASN A 150 17.33 31.90 -14.07
CA ASN A 150 18.42 31.40 -14.91
C ASN A 150 18.18 29.96 -15.44
N MET A 151 16.99 29.41 -15.23
CA MET A 151 16.64 28.06 -15.69
C MET A 151 16.57 28.00 -17.22
N ARG A 152 17.03 26.89 -17.80
CA ARG A 152 16.88 26.61 -19.23
C ARG A 152 15.38 26.59 -19.58
N THR A 153 15.01 27.18 -20.71
CA THR A 153 13.60 27.41 -21.07
C THR A 153 12.77 26.12 -21.10
N ASP A 154 13.33 25.03 -21.60
CA ASP A 154 12.69 23.71 -21.66
C ASP A 154 12.50 23.07 -20.27
N ASP A 155 13.48 23.18 -19.38
CA ASP A 155 13.34 22.71 -17.99
C ASP A 155 12.25 23.53 -17.26
N PHE A 156 12.21 24.84 -17.48
CA PHE A 156 11.19 25.74 -16.94
C PHE A 156 9.79 25.40 -17.45
N VAL A 157 9.61 25.26 -18.77
CA VAL A 157 8.32 24.90 -19.38
C VAL A 157 7.84 23.53 -18.89
N THR A 158 8.75 22.55 -18.76
CA THR A 158 8.42 21.22 -18.25
C THR A 158 7.87 21.29 -16.81
N GLN A 159 8.56 22.02 -15.92
CA GLN A 159 8.12 22.17 -14.53
C GLN A 159 6.83 23.00 -14.41
N PHE A 160 6.69 24.07 -15.20
CA PHE A 160 5.49 24.90 -15.20
C PHE A 160 4.24 24.13 -15.67
N LEU A 161 4.37 23.31 -16.72
CA LEU A 161 3.28 22.47 -17.22
C LEU A 161 2.87 21.42 -16.18
N ALA A 162 3.83 20.77 -15.51
CA ALA A 162 3.54 19.82 -14.45
C ALA A 162 2.75 20.48 -13.30
N LEU A 163 3.17 21.67 -12.85
CA LEU A 163 2.46 22.44 -11.83
C LEU A 163 1.06 22.87 -12.28
N SER A 164 0.89 23.22 -13.56
CA SER A 164 -0.40 23.60 -14.13
C SER A 164 -1.40 22.44 -14.11
N ILE A 165 -0.94 21.25 -14.51
CA ILE A 165 -1.75 20.02 -14.50
C ILE A 165 -2.07 19.61 -13.06
N GLN A 166 -1.10 19.68 -12.15
CA GLN A 166 -1.29 19.33 -10.74
C GLN A 166 -2.25 20.29 -10.02
N GLY A 167 -2.20 21.59 -10.33
CA GLY A 167 -3.16 22.58 -9.84
C GLY A 167 -4.55 22.44 -10.47
N GLY A 168 -4.65 21.83 -11.66
CA GLY A 168 -5.88 21.78 -12.43
C GLY A 168 -6.22 23.12 -13.08
N LEU A 169 -5.20 23.87 -13.52
CA LEU A 169 -5.35 25.16 -14.16
C LEU A 169 -5.94 25.00 -15.57
N GLY A 170 -6.93 25.83 -15.90
CA GLY A 170 -7.41 25.96 -17.28
C GLY A 170 -6.35 26.59 -18.18
N ASN A 171 -6.37 26.26 -19.47
CA ASN A 171 -5.36 26.68 -20.45
C ASN A 171 -5.15 28.21 -20.50
N GLU A 172 -6.23 28.99 -20.43
CA GLU A 172 -6.17 30.46 -20.46
C GLU A 172 -5.40 31.01 -19.25
N HIS A 173 -5.74 30.56 -18.05
CA HIS A 173 -5.07 31.00 -16.83
C HIS A 173 -3.62 30.52 -16.75
N ALA A 174 -3.32 29.33 -17.28
CA ALA A 174 -1.96 28.81 -17.39
C ALA A 174 -1.09 29.68 -18.32
N VAL A 175 -1.62 30.17 -19.44
CA VAL A 175 -0.89 31.05 -20.37
C VAL A 175 -0.59 32.41 -19.75
N GLU A 176 -1.51 32.98 -18.99
CA GLU A 176 -1.30 34.25 -18.27
C GLU A 176 -0.16 34.12 -17.25
N LEU A 177 -0.21 33.07 -16.43
CA LEU A 177 0.82 32.79 -15.43
C LEU A 177 2.17 32.50 -16.08
N LEU A 178 2.19 31.80 -17.22
CA LEU A 178 3.41 31.53 -17.97
C LEU A 178 4.08 32.83 -18.43
N LYS A 179 3.31 33.73 -19.06
CA LYS A 179 3.81 35.03 -19.54
C LYS A 179 4.40 35.88 -18.41
N HIS A 180 3.77 35.86 -17.23
CA HIS A 180 4.25 36.61 -16.06
C HIS A 180 5.52 36.01 -15.43
N ASN A 181 5.81 34.73 -15.68
CA ASN A 181 6.85 33.97 -14.99
C ASN A 181 8.12 33.70 -15.82
N VAL A 182 8.06 33.93 -17.13
CA VAL A 182 9.21 33.88 -18.05
C VAL A 182 10.16 35.06 -17.79
N SER A 183 11.46 34.83 -17.97
CA SER A 183 12.48 35.86 -17.79
C SER A 183 12.46 36.88 -18.95
N PRO A 184 12.54 38.19 -18.70
CA PRO A 184 12.51 39.22 -19.75
C PRO A 184 13.73 39.20 -20.68
N VAL A 185 14.78 38.45 -20.34
CA VAL A 185 15.98 38.28 -21.18
C VAL A 185 15.68 37.49 -22.48
N ILE A 186 14.51 36.84 -22.56
CA ILE A 186 14.08 36.03 -23.72
C ILE A 186 12.79 36.61 -24.36
N ALA A 187 12.26 37.73 -23.87
CA ALA A 187 11.06 38.38 -24.42
C ALA A 187 11.38 39.34 -25.57
#